data_AF-A0A510VAI0-F1
#
_entry.id   AF-A0A510VAI0-F1
#
_cell.length_a   1.000
_cell.length_b   1.000
_cell.length_c   1.000
_cell.angle_alpha   90.00
_cell.angle_beta   90.00
_cell.angle_gamma   90.00
#
_symmetry.space_group_name_H-M   'P 1'
#
loop_
_entity.id
_entity.type
_entity.pdbx_description
1 polymer ?
#
loop_
_entity_poly.entity_id
_entity_poly.type
_entity_poly.pdbx_seq_one_letter_code
_entity_poly.pdbx_strand_id
1 'polypeptide(L)' 'MSDELMTAAASAAEPADGLRAVRSLRALADRLEALHVERARRLGWSWQQVAAALGVSRQAVHKKYGKRFG' A
#
# COMPACT_ATOMS: atom_id res chain seq x y z
N MET A 1 -14.06 11.01 -0.29
CA MET A 1 -13.54 9.74 0.27
C MET A 1 -12.41 9.96 1.27
N SER A 2 -11.36 10.74 0.94
CA SER A 2 -10.28 11.04 1.91
C SER A 2 -10.76 11.84 3.12
N ASP A 3 -11.66 12.80 2.94
CA ASP A 3 -12.18 13.62 4.05
C ASP A 3 -13.06 12.83 5.03
N GLU A 4 -13.95 11.96 4.54
CA GLU A 4 -14.80 11.11 5.41
C GLU A 4 -13.97 10.16 6.29
N LEU A 5 -12.90 9.58 5.74
CA LEU A 5 -11.97 8.75 6.50
C LEU A 5 -11.24 9.56 7.56
N MET A 6 -10.90 10.81 7.26
CA MET A 6 -10.21 11.70 8.18
C MET A 6 -11.14 12.17 9.31
N THR A 7 -12.39 12.50 8.99
CA THR A 7 -13.43 12.83 9.98
C THR A 7 -13.73 11.64 10.89
N ALA A 8 -13.86 10.43 10.35
CA ALA A 8 -14.07 9.22 11.13
C ALA A 8 -12.87 8.91 12.07
N ALA A 9 -11.64 9.07 11.59
CA ALA A 9 -10.45 8.87 12.40
C ALA A 9 -10.28 9.93 13.49
N ALA A 10 -10.62 11.20 13.22
CA ALA A 10 -10.60 12.28 14.19
C ALA A 10 -11.74 12.17 15.22
N SER A 11 -12.83 11.48 14.89
CA SER A 11 -13.95 11.22 15.80
C SER A 11 -13.72 10.05 16.78
N ALA A 12 -12.59 9.32 16.64
CA ALA A 12 -12.23 8.29 17.60
C ALA A 12 -11.99 8.94 18.97
N ALA A 13 -12.75 8.50 19.98
CA ALA A 13 -12.73 9.09 21.32
C ALA A 13 -11.33 9.11 21.95
N GLU A 14 -10.51 8.11 21.65
CA GLU A 14 -9.14 8.00 22.11
C GLU A 14 -8.15 7.96 20.93
N PRO A 15 -7.06 8.77 20.94
CA PRO A 15 -6.04 8.74 19.89
C PRO A 15 -5.46 7.35 19.62
N ALA A 16 -5.41 6.49 20.65
CA ALA A 16 -4.96 5.11 20.52
C ALA A 16 -5.84 4.28 19.57
N ASP A 17 -7.17 4.47 19.61
CA ASP A 17 -8.10 3.75 18.74
C ASP A 17 -7.97 4.21 17.28
N GLY A 18 -7.87 5.53 17.07
CA GLY A 18 -7.60 6.10 15.75
C GLY A 18 -6.29 5.58 15.14
N LEU A 19 -5.21 5.49 15.93
CA LEU A 19 -3.93 4.93 15.48
C LEU A 19 -4.01 3.43 15.14
N ARG A 20 -4.77 2.63 15.90
CA ARG A 20 -5.02 1.21 15.57
C ARG A 20 -5.83 1.07 14.27
N ALA A 21 -6.80 1.95 14.04
CA ALA A 21 -7.55 1.98 12.78
C ALA A 21 -6.64 2.33 11.60
N VAL A 22 -5.83 3.39 11.71
CA VAL A 22 -4.83 3.78 10.69
C VAL A 22 -3.86 2.64 10.41
N ARG A 23 -3.36 1.94 11.45
CA ARG A 23 -2.50 0.76 11.28
C ARG A 23 -3.19 -0.35 10.50
N SER A 24 -4.46 -0.62 10.79
CA SER A 24 -5.26 -1.65 10.12
C SER A 24 -5.49 -1.32 8.65
N LEU A 25 -5.77 -0.04 8.34
CA LEU A 25 -5.91 0.45 6.97
C LEU A 25 -4.59 0.33 6.19
N ARG A 26 -3.45 0.71 6.80
CA ARG A 26 -2.12 0.53 6.18
C ARG A 26 -1.84 -0.95 5.88
N ALA A 27 -2.13 -1.84 6.82
CA ALA A 27 -1.95 -3.28 6.62
C ALA A 27 -2.87 -3.85 5.52
N LEU A 28 -4.09 -3.33 5.36
CA LEU A 28 -4.96 -3.69 4.24
C LEU A 28 -4.41 -3.17 2.91
N ALA A 29 -4.00 -1.90 2.87
CA ALA A 29 -3.41 -1.28 1.69
C ALA A 29 -2.15 -2.04 1.22
N ASP A 30 -1.24 -2.39 2.14
CA ASP A 30 -0.03 -3.17 1.83
C ASP A 30 -0.35 -4.55 1.23
N ARG A 31 -1.40 -5.22 1.71
CA ARG A 31 -1.85 -6.51 1.16
C ARG A 31 -2.42 -6.36 -0.25
N LEU A 32 -3.25 -5.35 -0.48
CA LEU A 32 -3.82 -5.07 -1.80
C LEU A 32 -2.75 -4.65 -2.80
N GLU A 33 -1.78 -3.82 -2.38
CA GLU A 33 -0.61 -3.45 -3.18
C GLU A 33 0.16 -4.70 -3.60
N ALA A 34 0.48 -5.61 -2.65
CA ALA A 34 1.20 -6.84 -2.95
C ALA A 34 0.46 -7.74 -3.98
N LEU A 35 -0.87 -7.88 -3.85
CA LEU A 35 -1.69 -8.65 -4.80
C LEU A 35 -1.65 -8.04 -6.21
N HIS A 36 -1.71 -6.72 -6.31
CA HIS A 36 -1.66 -6.02 -7.61
C HIS A 36 -0.27 -6.05 -8.22
N VAL A 37 0.79 -5.91 -7.41
CA VAL A 37 2.18 -6.08 -7.86
C VAL A 37 2.39 -7.48 -8.42
N GLU A 38 1.95 -8.52 -7.72
CA GLU A 38 2.04 -9.90 -8.20
C GLU A 38 1.30 -10.09 -9.53
N ARG A 39 0.07 -9.58 -9.63
CA ARG A 39 -0.71 -9.63 -10.87
C ARG A 39 0.00 -8.90 -12.01
N ALA A 40 0.53 -7.71 -11.77
CA ALA A 40 1.27 -6.94 -12.77
C ALA A 40 2.52 -7.71 -13.25
N ARG A 41 3.28 -8.31 -12.32
CA ARG A 41 4.43 -9.15 -12.64
C ARG A 41 4.03 -10.36 -13.50
N ARG A 42 2.93 -11.05 -13.17
CA ARG A 42 2.39 -12.16 -13.98
C ARG A 42 1.93 -11.73 -15.37
N LEU A 43 1.44 -10.50 -15.51
CA LEU A 43 1.07 -9.91 -16.80
C LEU A 43 2.28 -9.35 -17.57
N GLY A 44 3.51 -9.65 -17.14
CA GLY A 44 4.73 -9.27 -17.85
C GLY A 44 5.16 -7.81 -17.65
N TRP A 45 4.52 -7.05 -16.76
CA TRP A 45 4.95 -5.67 -16.48
C TRP A 45 6.38 -5.69 -15.94
N SER A 46 7.21 -4.74 -16.35
CA SER A 46 8.54 -4.49 -15.79
C SER A 46 8.46 -3.87 -14.39
N TRP A 47 9.53 -4.00 -13.60
CA TRP A 47 9.62 -3.32 -12.30
C TRP A 47 9.50 -1.81 -12.40
N GLN A 48 9.91 -1.22 -13.53
CA GLN A 48 9.77 0.21 -13.78
C GLN A 48 8.31 0.62 -13.98
N GLN A 49 7.52 -0.18 -14.70
CA GLN A 49 6.08 0.08 -14.86
C GLN A 49 5.32 -0.03 -13.53
N VAL A 50 5.66 -1.02 -12.71
CA VAL A 50 5.09 -1.14 -11.35
C VAL A 50 5.48 0.07 -10.49
N ALA A 51 6.75 0.46 -10.51
CA ALA A 51 7.24 1.61 -9.75
C ALA A 51 6.53 2.92 -10.16
N ALA A 52 6.37 3.14 -11.46
CA ALA A 52 5.65 4.29 -11.99
C ALA A 52 4.19 4.32 -11.53
N ALA A 53 3.49 3.18 -11.55
CA ALA A 53 2.11 3.08 -11.08
C ALA A 53 1.96 3.34 -9.57
N LEU A 54 2.97 2.99 -8.77
CA LEU A 54 3.00 3.23 -7.33
C LEU A 54 3.56 4.61 -6.93
N GLY A 55 4.06 5.40 -7.90
CA GLY A 55 4.69 6.70 -7.62
C GLY A 55 6.00 6.60 -6.82
N VAL A 56 6.71 5.46 -6.91
CA VAL A 56 7.97 5.21 -6.18
C VAL A 56 9.11 4.93 -7.15
N SER A 57 10.35 4.93 -6.64
CA SER A 57 11.49 4.54 -7.47
C SER A 57 11.50 3.03 -7.77
N ARG A 58 12.11 2.66 -8.91
CA ARG A 58 12.32 1.25 -9.27
C ARG A 58 13.07 0.48 -8.17
N GLN A 59 14.04 1.13 -7.53
CA GLN A 59 14.80 0.52 -6.42
C GLN A 59 13.92 0.30 -5.19
N ALA A 60 13.03 1.24 -4.86
CA ALA A 60 12.12 1.10 -3.72
C ALA A 60 11.15 -0.09 -3.90
N VAL A 61 10.52 -0.20 -5.08
CA VAL A 61 9.61 -1.34 -5.35
C VAL A 61 10.38 -2.67 -5.39
N HIS A 62 11.57 -2.69 -5.99
CA HIS A 62 12.39 -3.90 -6.05
C HIS A 62 12.90 -4.31 -4.66
N LYS A 63 13.23 -3.35 -3.79
CA LYS A 63 13.60 -3.65 -2.40
C LYS A 63 12.42 -4.22 -1.61
N LYS A 64 11.21 -3.69 -1.80
CA LYS A 64 9.98 -4.14 -1.10
C LYS A 64 9.49 -5.51 -1.60
N TYR A 65 9.54 -5.75 -2.90
CA TYR A 65 8.87 -6.90 -3.54
C TYR A 65 9.81 -7.86 -4.28
N GLY A 66 11.03 -7.45 -4.64
CA GLY A 66 11.94 -8.24 -5.47
C GLY A 66 12.35 -9.58 -4.85
N LYS A 67 12.41 -9.69 -3.52
CA LYS A 67 12.67 -10.97 -2.82
C LYS A 67 11.47 -11.91 -2.75
N ARG A 68 10.25 -11.39 -2.96
CA ARG A 68 9.00 -12.15 -2.84
C ARG A 68 8.61 -12.84 -4.16
N PHE A 69 9.13 -12.35 -5.27
CA PHE A 69 8.80 -12.80 -6.63
C PHE A 69 10.04 -13.13 -7.47
N GLY A 70 11.21 -13.18 -6.83
CA GLY A 70 12.49 -13.57 -7.43
C GLY A 70 12.76 -15.05 -7.25
#